data_AF-A0A850WR11-F1
#
_entry.id   AF-A0A850WR11-F1
#
_cell.length_a   1.000
_cell.length_b   1.000
_cell.length_c   1.000
_cell.angle_alpha   90.00
_cell.angle_beta   90.00
_cell.angle_gamma   90.00
#
_symmetry.space_group_name_H-M   'P 1'
#
loop_
_entity.id
_entity.type
_entity.pdbx_description
1 polymer ?
#
loop_
_entity_poly.entity_id
_entity_poly.type
_entity_poly.pdbx_seq_one_letter_code
_entity_poly.pdbx_strand_id
1 'polypeptide(L)'
;FFFSLQRKSVVAVSFIAAFLCLIIVRLTNEVTFPLILNCFGQTSVKWMPLSSGQRQPLRTHYGYINVKTQEPLQLDCDLCAIVSNSGQMAGQKVGSEIDKSSCIWRMNNAPTKGYEDDVGKRTTIRVVSHTSVPLLLKNPEYFFKETNNTVYVIWGPFRNMRKDGNGIVYNMLKKTVDSYPAAKIYVTTEKRMSYCDAVFKMETGKDRVQSGSYLSTGWFTLILAMDACYGIHVYGMINDTYCKSEGFRKVPYHYYEPGRDECEEYFLHENAPYGGHRFITEKNVFAKWAKKHAIIFTHPNWTVS
;
A
#
# COMPACT_ATOMS: atom_id res chain seq x y z
N PHE A 1 70.96 -20.42 29.29
CA PHE A 1 69.81 -21.24 28.86
C PHE A 1 68.87 -21.50 30.04
N PHE A 2 68.17 -20.48 30.55
CA PHE A 2 67.15 -20.64 31.61
C PHE A 2 66.27 -19.38 31.66
N PHE A 3 65.59 -19.04 30.57
CA PHE A 3 64.63 -17.90 30.55
C PHE A 3 63.47 -18.08 29.56
N SER A 4 63.16 -19.31 29.13
CA SER A 4 62.15 -19.56 28.07
C SER A 4 60.92 -20.38 28.51
N LEU A 5 60.93 -21.02 29.68
CA LEU A 5 59.81 -21.91 30.07
C LEU A 5 58.74 -21.29 30.99
N GLN A 6 59.03 -20.21 31.74
CA GLN A 6 58.02 -19.61 32.63
C GLN A 6 57.11 -18.58 31.93
N ARG A 7 57.55 -17.99 30.82
CA ARG A 7 56.81 -16.95 30.10
C ARG A 7 55.65 -17.49 29.26
N LYS A 8 55.72 -18.75 28.81
CA LYS A 8 54.69 -19.40 27.98
C LYS A 8 53.42 -19.75 28.78
N SER A 9 53.56 -20.06 30.06
CA SER A 9 52.43 -20.42 30.93
C SER A 9 51.61 -19.18 31.34
N VAL A 10 52.27 -18.06 31.66
CA VAL A 10 51.58 -16.80 32.01
C VAL A 10 50.82 -16.22 30.81
N VAL A 11 51.39 -16.32 29.60
CA VAL A 11 50.74 -15.86 28.37
C VAL A 11 49.49 -16.70 28.06
N ALA A 12 49.57 -18.03 28.19
CA ALA A 12 48.42 -18.91 27.95
C ALA A 12 47.27 -18.66 28.95
N VAL A 13 47.57 -18.49 30.24
CA VAL A 13 46.57 -18.17 31.26
C VAL A 13 45.96 -16.78 31.03
N SER A 14 46.76 -15.80 30.59
CA SER A 14 46.27 -14.46 30.25
C SER A 14 45.35 -14.45 29.03
N PHE A 15 45.60 -15.30 28.03
CA PHE A 15 44.70 -15.45 26.87
C PHE A 15 43.38 -16.11 27.25
N ILE A 16 43.40 -17.13 28.11
CA ILE A 16 42.18 -17.80 28.59
C ILE A 16 41.34 -16.82 29.43
N ALA A 17 41.96 -16.05 30.32
CA ALA A 17 41.27 -15.04 31.11
C ALA A 17 40.68 -13.92 30.24
N ALA A 18 41.42 -13.44 29.23
CA ALA A 18 40.91 -12.44 28.29
C ALA A 18 39.74 -12.98 27.46
N PHE A 19 39.81 -14.25 27.03
CA PHE A 19 38.74 -14.89 26.26
C PHE A 19 37.48 -15.12 27.10
N LEU A 20 37.63 -15.54 28.35
CA LEU A 20 36.51 -15.66 29.29
C LEU A 20 35.88 -14.31 29.63
N CYS A 21 36.69 -13.26 29.84
CA CYS A 21 36.18 -11.90 30.00
C CYS A 21 35.42 -11.42 28.75
N LEU A 22 35.90 -11.71 27.54
CA LEU A 22 35.20 -11.37 26.30
C LEU A 22 33.88 -12.13 26.14
N ILE A 23 33.82 -13.40 26.55
CA ILE A 23 32.57 -14.17 26.56
C ILE A 23 31.60 -13.62 27.60
N ILE A 24 32.07 -13.27 28.80
CA ILE A 24 31.23 -12.68 29.84
C ILE A 24 30.69 -11.33 29.37
N VAL A 25 31.54 -10.45 28.81
CA VAL A 25 31.10 -9.18 28.21
C VAL A 25 30.10 -9.41 27.07
N ARG A 26 30.27 -10.45 26.25
CA ARG A 26 29.33 -10.81 25.19
C ARG A 26 27.99 -11.37 25.70
N LEU A 27 28.01 -12.06 26.86
CA LEU A 27 26.81 -12.60 27.49
C LEU A 27 26.08 -11.55 28.35
N THR A 28 26.78 -10.52 28.84
CA THR A 28 26.21 -9.49 29.72
C THR A 28 25.87 -8.18 29.01
N ASN A 29 26.47 -7.89 27.85
CA ASN A 29 26.13 -6.71 27.04
C ASN A 29 25.29 -7.11 25.83
N GLU A 30 23.98 -6.91 25.94
CA GLU A 30 23.04 -6.75 24.82
C GLU A 30 23.38 -5.44 24.07
N VAL A 31 24.48 -5.45 23.31
CA VAL A 31 24.84 -4.34 22.41
C VAL A 31 25.06 -4.90 21.01
N THR A 32 24.07 -4.67 20.15
CA THR A 32 24.08 -4.98 18.72
C THR A 32 25.19 -4.22 17.99
N PHE A 33 26.25 -4.92 17.56
CA PHE A 33 27.18 -4.44 16.54
C PHE A 33 26.87 -5.10 15.19
N PRO A 34 26.73 -4.33 14.08
CA PRO A 34 26.46 -4.89 12.76
C PRO A 34 27.73 -5.54 12.18
N LEU A 35 27.65 -6.81 11.83
CA LEU A 35 28.73 -7.58 11.22
C LEU A 35 28.83 -7.26 9.71
N ILE A 36 29.97 -6.71 9.32
CA ILE A 36 30.42 -6.57 7.93
C ILE A 36 30.90 -7.93 7.40
N LEU A 37 30.42 -8.25 6.20
CA LEU A 37 30.85 -9.22 5.18
C LEU A 37 30.75 -10.73 5.49
N ASN A 38 30.03 -11.43 4.62
CA ASN A 38 30.70 -12.41 3.77
C ASN A 38 30.00 -12.60 2.41
N CYS A 39 30.81 -12.46 1.37
CA CYS A 39 30.54 -12.80 -0.01
C CYS A 39 30.38 -14.32 -0.15
N PHE A 40 29.19 -14.80 -0.48
CA PHE A 40 28.98 -16.02 -1.27
C PHE A 40 27.58 -15.94 -1.89
N GLY A 41 27.51 -16.00 -3.21
CA GLY A 41 26.28 -15.86 -3.97
C GLY A 41 25.33 -17.03 -3.72
N GLN A 42 24.14 -16.70 -3.22
CA GLN A 42 22.93 -17.49 -3.46
C GLN A 42 21.74 -16.54 -3.40
N THR A 43 21.11 -16.31 -4.56
CA THR A 43 19.90 -15.52 -4.72
C THR A 43 18.70 -16.28 -4.15
N SER A 44 18.51 -16.18 -2.84
CA SER A 44 17.22 -16.45 -2.21
C SER A 44 16.95 -15.33 -1.22
N VAL A 45 15.98 -14.46 -1.53
CA VAL A 45 15.47 -13.48 -0.57
C VAL A 45 14.68 -14.26 0.47
N LYS A 46 15.40 -14.79 1.46
CA LYS A 46 14.83 -15.44 2.63
C LYS A 46 14.34 -14.32 3.53
N TRP A 47 13.04 -14.07 3.52
CA TRP A 47 12.38 -13.19 4.47
C TRP A 47 12.76 -13.63 5.88
N MET A 48 13.56 -12.84 6.58
CA MET A 48 13.80 -13.06 8.01
C MET A 48 12.51 -12.67 8.74
N PRO A 49 11.96 -13.52 9.62
CA PRO A 49 10.82 -13.13 10.44
C PRO A 49 11.30 -12.02 11.37
N LEU A 50 10.69 -10.84 11.25
CA LEU A 50 10.88 -9.78 12.23
C LEU A 50 10.45 -10.34 13.59
N SER A 51 11.40 -10.38 14.53
CA SER A 51 11.15 -10.82 15.90
C SER A 51 9.95 -10.07 16.49
N SER A 52 8.97 -10.81 16.98
CA SER A 52 7.84 -10.31 17.75
C SER A 52 8.36 -9.69 19.05
N GLY A 53 8.49 -8.36 19.13
CA GLY A 53 9.09 -7.71 20.31
C GLY A 53 8.68 -6.27 20.62
N GLN A 54 8.11 -5.51 19.68
CA GLN A 54 7.55 -4.17 19.97
C GLN A 54 6.40 -3.89 19.01
N ARG A 55 5.14 -4.03 19.48
CA ARG A 55 3.99 -3.45 18.76
C ARG A 55 4.19 -1.93 18.75
N GLN A 56 4.30 -1.35 17.55
CA GLN A 56 4.37 0.10 17.43
C GLN A 56 3.05 0.74 17.87
N PRO A 57 3.08 2.00 18.34
CA PRO A 57 1.86 2.74 18.62
C PRO A 57 1.01 2.86 17.35
N LEU A 58 -0.31 2.70 17.49
CA LEU A 58 -1.29 3.02 16.46
C LEU A 58 -0.95 4.38 15.81
N ARG A 59 -0.80 4.40 14.48
CA ARG A 59 -0.50 5.64 13.76
C ARG A 59 -1.80 6.39 13.47
N THR A 60 -1.87 7.63 13.94
CA THR A 60 -3.00 8.51 13.70
C THR A 60 -2.81 9.30 12.40
N HIS A 61 -3.76 9.15 11.48
CA HIS A 61 -3.78 9.79 10.17
C HIS A 61 -4.81 10.93 10.15
N TYR A 62 -4.41 12.11 10.64
CA TYR A 62 -5.28 13.30 10.76
C TYR A 62 -5.88 13.82 9.45
N GLY A 63 -5.34 13.40 8.30
CA GLY A 63 -5.87 13.73 6.98
C GLY A 63 -7.21 13.06 6.63
N TYR A 64 -7.67 12.12 7.44
CA TYR A 64 -8.87 11.33 7.21
C TYR A 64 -9.72 11.27 8.48
N ILE A 65 -11.00 11.59 8.36
CA ILE A 65 -11.89 11.80 9.50
C ILE A 65 -13.13 10.94 9.39
N ASN A 66 -13.53 10.30 10.49
CA ASN A 66 -14.71 9.46 10.54
C ASN A 66 -15.98 10.30 10.33
N VAL A 67 -16.89 9.84 9.47
CA VAL A 67 -18.13 10.58 9.15
C VAL A 67 -19.02 10.74 10.39
N LYS A 68 -19.05 9.74 11.27
CA LYS A 68 -19.89 9.72 12.47
C LYS A 68 -19.19 10.37 13.67
N THR A 69 -17.99 9.90 14.02
CA THR A 69 -17.31 10.35 15.25
C THR A 69 -16.46 11.60 15.08
N GLN A 70 -16.16 12.00 13.83
CA GLN A 70 -15.17 13.04 13.49
C GLN A 70 -13.75 12.77 13.99
N GLU A 71 -13.47 11.57 14.51
CA GLU A 71 -12.14 11.16 14.95
C GLU A 71 -11.23 10.84 13.76
N PRO A 72 -9.91 11.06 13.91
CA PRO A 72 -8.95 10.74 12.87
C PRO A 72 -8.84 9.21 12.66
N LEU A 73 -8.50 8.82 11.45
CA LEU A 73 -8.21 7.42 11.12
C LEU A 73 -7.00 6.92 11.90
N GLN A 74 -7.09 5.71 12.47
CA GLN A 74 -5.96 5.02 13.08
C GLN A 74 -5.77 3.68 12.38
N LEU A 75 -4.55 3.40 11.95
CA LEU A 75 -4.18 2.14 11.31
C LEU A 75 -2.99 1.50 12.03
N ASP A 76 -3.01 0.18 12.08
CA ASP A 76 -1.93 -0.67 12.58
C ASP A 76 -1.64 -1.71 11.49
N CYS A 77 -0.69 -1.40 10.61
CA CYS A 77 -0.37 -2.18 9.43
C CYS A 77 1.14 -2.34 9.26
N ASP A 78 1.62 -3.58 9.25
CA ASP A 78 3.01 -3.88 8.93
C ASP A 78 3.23 -4.09 7.44
N LEU A 79 2.81 -5.26 6.94
CA LEU A 79 2.88 -5.64 5.53
C LEU A 79 1.52 -5.44 4.87
N CYS A 80 1.45 -4.53 3.93
CA CYS A 80 0.24 -4.19 3.20
C CYS A 80 0.22 -4.84 1.81
N ALA A 81 -0.86 -5.54 1.48
CA ALA A 81 -1.16 -5.94 0.11
C ALA A 81 -2.14 -4.94 -0.51
N ILE A 82 -1.76 -4.29 -1.61
CA ILE A 82 -2.65 -3.46 -2.43
C ILE A 82 -3.04 -4.26 -3.65
N VAL A 83 -4.34 -4.55 -3.78
CA VAL A 83 -4.88 -5.27 -4.94
C VAL A 83 -5.47 -4.27 -5.92
N SER A 84 -4.84 -4.15 -7.08
CA SER A 84 -5.34 -3.36 -8.21
C SER A 84 -6.68 -3.90 -8.72
N ASN A 85 -7.47 -3.04 -9.34
CA ASN A 85 -8.71 -3.45 -9.99
C ASN A 85 -8.48 -4.09 -11.36
N SER A 86 -7.26 -4.03 -11.89
CA SER A 86 -6.88 -4.48 -13.23
C SER A 86 -7.29 -5.92 -13.55
N GLY A 87 -7.64 -6.17 -14.81
CA GLY A 87 -7.81 -7.51 -15.36
C GLY A 87 -6.55 -8.38 -15.32
N GLN A 88 -5.36 -7.83 -15.04
CA GLN A 88 -4.15 -8.63 -14.82
C GLN A 88 -4.30 -9.60 -13.65
N MET A 89 -5.19 -9.33 -12.69
CA MET A 89 -5.46 -10.22 -11.57
C MET A 89 -6.19 -11.51 -11.97
N ALA A 90 -6.88 -11.53 -13.12
CA ALA A 90 -7.66 -12.70 -13.53
C ALA A 90 -6.75 -13.90 -13.83
N GLY A 91 -7.02 -15.03 -13.17
CA GLY A 91 -6.30 -16.29 -13.30
C GLY A 91 -4.93 -16.35 -12.60
N GLN A 92 -4.57 -15.37 -11.77
CA GLN A 92 -3.28 -15.36 -11.07
C GLN A 92 -3.21 -16.36 -9.91
N LYS A 93 -4.35 -16.71 -9.31
CA LYS A 93 -4.46 -17.67 -8.19
C LYS A 93 -3.60 -17.34 -6.96
N VAL A 94 -3.38 -16.04 -6.71
CA VAL A 94 -2.55 -15.53 -5.60
C VAL A 94 -3.35 -15.08 -4.38
N GLY A 95 -4.65 -15.38 -4.32
CA GLY A 95 -5.52 -14.93 -3.24
C GLY A 95 -5.09 -15.40 -1.85
N SER A 96 -4.58 -16.63 -1.75
CA SER A 96 -4.04 -17.16 -0.49
C SER A 96 -2.74 -16.50 -0.05
N GLU A 97 -1.96 -15.93 -0.98
CA GLU A 97 -0.77 -15.14 -0.67
C GLU A 97 -1.17 -13.76 -0.16
N ILE A 98 -2.06 -13.08 -0.88
CA ILE A 98 -2.63 -11.77 -0.49
C ILE A 98 -3.21 -11.83 0.93
N ASP A 99 -3.95 -12.90 1.24
CA ASP A 99 -4.60 -13.08 2.54
C ASP A 99 -3.61 -13.31 3.71
N LYS A 100 -2.29 -13.41 3.47
CA LYS A 100 -1.26 -13.48 4.53
C LYS A 100 -0.82 -12.10 5.02
N SER A 101 -1.10 -11.03 4.28
CA SER A 101 -0.75 -9.66 4.69
C SER A 101 -1.53 -9.21 5.93
N SER A 102 -0.93 -8.30 6.73
CA SER A 102 -1.58 -7.75 7.91
C SER A 102 -2.78 -6.88 7.50
N CYS A 103 -2.59 -6.04 6.49
CA CYS A 103 -3.62 -5.18 5.92
C CYS A 103 -3.77 -5.41 4.42
N ILE A 104 -5.02 -5.58 3.96
CA ILE A 104 -5.34 -5.76 2.54
C ILE A 104 -6.16 -4.58 2.07
N TRP A 105 -5.67 -3.92 1.04
CA TRP A 105 -6.16 -2.67 0.50
C TRP A 105 -6.80 -2.93 -0.86
N ARG A 106 -8.04 -2.45 -1.03
CA ARG A 106 -8.78 -2.52 -2.28
C ARG A 106 -9.30 -1.15 -2.69
N MET A 107 -9.70 -1.02 -3.94
CA MET A 107 -10.16 0.25 -4.50
C MET A 107 -11.59 0.17 -5.00
N ASN A 108 -12.36 1.22 -4.75
CA ASN A 108 -13.71 1.41 -5.28
C ASN A 108 -14.63 0.20 -5.00
N ASN A 109 -15.42 -0.25 -5.97
CA ASN A 109 -16.39 -1.34 -5.85
C ASN A 109 -15.84 -2.72 -6.21
N ALA A 110 -14.52 -2.90 -6.33
CA ALA A 110 -13.92 -4.16 -6.74
C ALA A 110 -14.28 -5.31 -5.75
N PRO A 111 -15.00 -6.35 -6.18
CA PRO A 111 -15.49 -7.42 -5.31
C PRO A 111 -14.42 -8.46 -5.01
N THR A 112 -14.57 -9.19 -3.91
CA THR A 112 -13.81 -10.42 -3.66
C THR A 112 -14.62 -11.67 -3.98
N LYS A 113 -15.93 -11.60 -3.77
CA LYS A 113 -16.85 -12.72 -3.98
C LYS A 113 -16.87 -13.15 -5.45
N GLY A 114 -16.57 -14.42 -5.70
CA GLY A 114 -16.43 -15.01 -7.03
C GLY A 114 -15.03 -14.87 -7.64
N TYR A 115 -14.08 -14.22 -6.95
CA TYR A 115 -12.72 -13.97 -7.40
C TYR A 115 -11.67 -14.35 -6.34
N GLU A 116 -12.08 -15.05 -5.28
CA GLU A 116 -11.29 -15.29 -4.08
C GLU A 116 -9.95 -15.97 -4.35
N ASP A 117 -9.92 -16.91 -5.31
CA ASP A 117 -8.71 -17.62 -5.69
C ASP A 117 -7.65 -16.67 -6.25
N ASP A 118 -8.08 -15.66 -7.01
CA ASP A 118 -7.20 -14.70 -7.68
C ASP A 118 -6.84 -13.53 -6.77
N VAL A 119 -7.83 -12.97 -6.06
CA VAL A 119 -7.68 -11.67 -5.37
C VAL A 119 -7.76 -11.76 -3.86
N GLY A 120 -8.00 -12.94 -3.28
CA GLY A 120 -8.13 -13.14 -1.84
C GLY A 120 -9.52 -12.79 -1.30
N LYS A 121 -9.80 -13.18 -0.07
CA LYS A 121 -11.12 -13.02 0.57
C LYS A 121 -11.22 -11.78 1.44
N ARG A 122 -10.11 -11.38 2.05
CA ARG A 122 -10.09 -10.34 3.08
C ARG A 122 -10.00 -8.94 2.46
N THR A 123 -10.57 -7.97 3.15
CA THR A 123 -10.39 -6.52 2.88
C THR A 123 -10.32 -5.78 4.20
N THR A 124 -9.19 -5.13 4.47
CA THR A 124 -8.97 -4.34 5.69
C THR A 124 -9.29 -2.86 5.43
N ILE A 125 -8.74 -2.31 4.34
CA ILE A 125 -8.98 -0.91 3.92
C ILE A 125 -9.54 -0.91 2.49
N ARG A 126 -10.52 -0.04 2.24
CA ARG A 126 -11.05 0.23 0.91
C ARG A 126 -11.02 1.72 0.62
N VAL A 127 -10.20 2.13 -0.35
CA VAL A 127 -10.10 3.52 -0.78
C VAL A 127 -11.08 3.73 -1.94
N VAL A 128 -11.96 4.72 -1.84
CA VAL A 128 -13.11 4.85 -2.74
C VAL A 128 -13.19 6.28 -3.26
N SER A 129 -13.23 6.42 -4.58
CA SER A 129 -13.59 7.69 -5.21
C SER A 129 -15.05 8.02 -4.91
N HIS A 130 -15.34 9.30 -4.70
CA HIS A 130 -16.71 9.80 -4.54
C HIS A 130 -17.65 9.35 -5.67
N THR A 131 -17.14 9.15 -6.90
CA THR A 131 -17.93 8.64 -8.04
C THR A 131 -18.31 7.17 -7.89
N SER A 132 -17.55 6.40 -7.12
CA SER A 132 -17.82 4.98 -6.83
C SER A 132 -18.73 4.76 -5.63
N VAL A 133 -18.99 5.78 -4.80
CA VAL A 133 -19.90 5.65 -3.65
C VAL A 133 -21.29 5.15 -4.05
N PRO A 134 -21.96 5.68 -5.10
CA PRO A 134 -23.23 5.14 -5.55
C PRO A 134 -23.19 3.66 -5.94
N LEU A 135 -22.04 3.17 -6.44
CA LEU A 135 -21.88 1.75 -6.80
C LEU A 135 -21.82 0.85 -5.57
N LEU A 136 -21.17 1.28 -4.49
CA LEU A 136 -21.19 0.57 -3.21
C LEU A 136 -22.63 0.49 -2.66
N LEU A 137 -23.40 1.57 -2.78
CA LEU A 137 -24.78 1.66 -2.31
C LEU A 137 -25.78 0.82 -3.13
N LYS A 138 -25.38 0.26 -4.27
CA LYS A 138 -26.19 -0.76 -4.98
C LYS A 138 -26.19 -2.10 -4.26
N ASN A 139 -25.17 -2.40 -3.46
CA ASN A 139 -25.08 -3.63 -2.66
C ASN A 139 -24.56 -3.34 -1.25
N PRO A 140 -25.32 -2.58 -0.45
CA PRO A 140 -24.85 -2.10 0.85
C PRO A 140 -24.74 -3.23 1.88
N GLU A 141 -25.49 -4.32 1.74
CA GLU A 141 -25.37 -5.50 2.61
C GLU A 141 -23.97 -6.12 2.48
N TYR A 142 -23.48 -6.32 1.26
CA TYR A 142 -22.13 -6.85 1.05
C TYR A 142 -21.06 -5.90 1.64
N PHE A 143 -21.09 -4.61 1.28
CA PHE A 143 -20.04 -3.68 1.68
C PHE A 143 -20.10 -3.28 3.17
N PHE A 144 -21.29 -3.07 3.74
CA PHE A 144 -21.41 -2.46 5.07
C PHE A 144 -21.89 -3.42 6.16
N LYS A 145 -22.27 -4.66 5.80
CA LYS A 145 -22.69 -5.69 6.77
C LYS A 145 -21.86 -6.97 6.69
N GLU A 146 -21.71 -7.57 5.50
CA GLU A 146 -20.89 -8.78 5.34
C GLU A 146 -19.40 -8.46 5.60
N THR A 147 -18.91 -7.34 5.06
CA THR A 147 -17.54 -6.84 5.32
C THR A 147 -17.49 -5.78 6.42
N ASN A 148 -18.12 -6.02 7.57
CA ASN A 148 -18.26 -5.03 8.66
C ASN A 148 -16.94 -4.53 9.26
N ASN A 149 -15.84 -5.26 9.09
CA ASN A 149 -14.53 -4.88 9.60
C ASN A 149 -13.73 -3.99 8.63
N THR A 150 -14.21 -3.80 7.39
CA THR A 150 -13.53 -2.97 6.40
C THR A 150 -13.64 -1.49 6.76
N VAL A 151 -12.50 -0.80 6.72
CA VAL A 151 -12.42 0.66 6.81
C VAL A 151 -12.55 1.26 5.41
N TYR A 152 -13.52 2.15 5.22
CA TYR A 152 -13.75 2.85 3.97
C TYR A 152 -13.14 4.25 4.04
N VAL A 153 -12.27 4.59 3.11
CA VAL A 153 -11.66 5.93 2.99
C VAL A 153 -12.13 6.57 1.69
N ILE A 154 -13.02 7.55 1.80
CA ILE A 154 -13.67 8.19 0.67
C ILE A 154 -12.95 9.50 0.30
N TRP A 155 -12.55 9.64 -0.95
CA TRP A 155 -11.92 10.85 -1.48
C TRP A 155 -12.77 11.48 -2.58
N GLY A 156 -12.75 12.81 -2.71
CA GLY A 156 -13.53 13.50 -3.72
C GLY A 156 -13.33 15.01 -3.74
N PRO A 157 -13.82 15.70 -4.78
CA PRO A 157 -13.76 17.15 -4.85
C PRO A 157 -14.62 17.79 -3.77
N PHE A 158 -14.18 18.94 -3.26
CA PHE A 158 -14.84 19.68 -2.19
C PHE A 158 -16.35 19.82 -2.42
N ARG A 159 -16.76 20.22 -3.63
CA ARG A 159 -18.18 20.39 -4.01
C ARG A 159 -19.07 19.18 -3.65
N ASN A 160 -18.59 17.96 -3.86
CA ASN A 160 -19.36 16.74 -3.59
C ASN A 160 -19.23 16.25 -2.15
N MET A 161 -18.22 16.74 -1.42
CA MET A 161 -17.87 16.33 -0.06
C MET A 161 -18.20 17.39 1.00
N ARG A 162 -18.91 18.48 0.64
CA ARG A 162 -19.33 19.54 1.57
C ARG A 162 -20.16 18.98 2.72
N LYS A 163 -19.86 19.42 3.95
CA LYS A 163 -20.55 18.99 5.19
C LYS A 163 -21.78 19.82 5.55
N ASP A 164 -22.00 20.95 4.87
CA ASP A 164 -23.09 21.91 5.12
C ASP A 164 -24.43 21.51 4.49
N GLY A 165 -24.61 20.23 4.16
CA GLY A 165 -25.82 19.71 3.53
C GLY A 165 -25.85 19.84 2.00
N ASN A 166 -24.90 20.52 1.36
CA ASN A 166 -24.85 20.61 -0.10
C ASN A 166 -23.92 19.58 -0.77
N GLY A 167 -23.17 18.80 0.01
CA GLY A 167 -22.29 17.76 -0.50
C GLY A 167 -23.07 16.49 -0.79
N ILE A 168 -23.45 16.27 -2.05
CA ILE A 168 -24.28 15.13 -2.48
C ILE A 168 -23.71 13.79 -1.96
N VAL A 169 -22.41 13.56 -2.12
CA VAL A 169 -21.76 12.31 -1.69
C VAL A 169 -21.61 12.27 -0.17
N TYR A 170 -21.21 13.37 0.47
CA TYR A 170 -21.13 13.41 1.94
C TYR A 170 -22.48 13.09 2.59
N ASN A 171 -23.59 13.62 2.03
CA ASN A 171 -24.93 13.34 2.51
C ASN A 171 -25.32 11.86 2.34
N MET A 172 -24.93 11.22 1.23
CA MET A 172 -25.11 9.77 1.04
C MET A 172 -24.35 8.98 2.12
N LEU A 173 -23.11 9.35 2.41
CA LEU A 173 -22.30 8.70 3.44
C LEU A 173 -22.91 8.89 4.84
N LYS A 174 -23.43 10.09 5.14
CA LYS A 174 -24.13 10.36 6.39
C LYS A 174 -25.34 9.43 6.58
N LYS A 175 -26.20 9.33 5.58
CA LYS A 175 -27.34 8.38 5.59
C LYS A 175 -26.88 6.92 5.72
N THR A 176 -25.74 6.58 5.12
CA THR A 176 -25.17 5.23 5.19
C THR A 176 -24.73 4.89 6.61
N VAL A 177 -24.00 5.78 7.30
CA VAL A 177 -23.58 5.52 8.69
C VAL A 177 -24.75 5.50 9.68
N ASP A 178 -25.85 6.19 9.36
CA ASP A 178 -27.09 6.11 10.14
C ASP A 178 -27.76 4.73 9.97
N SER A 179 -27.74 4.18 8.75
CA SER A 179 -28.36 2.87 8.43
C SER A 179 -27.47 1.68 8.79
N TYR A 180 -26.15 1.86 8.77
CA TYR A 180 -25.14 0.84 9.10
C TYR A 180 -24.22 1.38 10.19
N PRO A 181 -24.64 1.39 11.47
CA PRO A 181 -23.91 2.06 12.55
C PRO A 181 -22.52 1.49 12.84
N ALA A 182 -22.25 0.25 12.43
CA ALA A 182 -20.96 -0.41 12.55
C ALA A 182 -19.99 -0.07 11.40
N ALA A 183 -20.47 0.54 10.32
CA ALA A 183 -19.65 0.87 9.16
C ALA A 183 -18.60 1.92 9.51
N LYS A 184 -17.33 1.62 9.20
CA LYS A 184 -16.18 2.49 9.47
C LYS A 184 -15.90 3.35 8.24
N ILE A 185 -16.63 4.46 8.09
CA ILE A 185 -16.52 5.34 6.92
C ILE A 185 -15.78 6.62 7.30
N TYR A 186 -14.69 6.88 6.60
CA TYR A 186 -13.83 8.06 6.71
C TYR A 186 -13.87 8.87 5.43
N VAL A 187 -13.69 10.18 5.54
CA VAL A 187 -13.53 11.07 4.39
C VAL A 187 -12.16 11.73 4.42
N THR A 188 -11.53 11.88 3.26
CA THR A 188 -10.30 12.64 3.09
C THR A 188 -10.59 14.13 3.25
N THR A 189 -9.86 14.79 4.14
CA THR A 189 -9.97 16.23 4.38
C THR A 189 -9.50 17.06 3.18
N GLU A 190 -9.99 18.29 3.05
CA GLU A 190 -9.53 19.22 2.00
C GLU A 190 -8.02 19.46 2.06
N LYS A 191 -7.46 19.62 3.27
CA LYS A 191 -6.02 19.77 3.46
C LYS A 191 -5.26 18.56 2.90
N ARG A 192 -5.76 17.34 3.13
CA ARG A 192 -5.13 16.13 2.61
C ARG A 192 -5.32 15.96 1.10
N MET A 193 -6.47 16.36 0.56
CA MET A 193 -6.69 16.43 -0.90
C MET A 193 -5.66 17.36 -1.55
N SER A 194 -5.51 18.58 -1.04
CA SER A 194 -4.53 19.57 -1.53
C SER A 194 -3.09 19.07 -1.39
N TYR A 195 -2.77 18.32 -0.34
CA TYR A 195 -1.47 17.66 -0.20
C TYR A 195 -1.22 16.65 -1.33
N CYS A 196 -2.18 15.77 -1.62
CA CYS A 196 -2.04 14.79 -2.70
C CYS A 196 -1.81 15.46 -4.07
N ASP A 197 -2.45 16.61 -4.30
CA ASP A 197 -2.26 17.42 -5.51
C ASP A 197 -0.88 18.06 -5.56
N ALA A 198 -0.40 18.59 -4.44
CA ALA A 198 0.93 19.18 -4.33
C ALA A 198 2.02 18.12 -4.58
N VAL A 199 1.85 16.90 -4.06
CA VAL A 199 2.75 15.78 -4.36
C VAL A 199 2.77 15.48 -5.85
N PHE A 200 1.61 15.43 -6.52
CA PHE A 200 1.57 15.17 -7.96
C PHE A 200 2.29 16.25 -8.76
N LYS A 201 2.05 17.52 -8.42
CA LYS A 201 2.73 18.65 -9.05
C LYS A 201 4.23 18.62 -8.84
N MET A 202 4.68 18.28 -7.63
CA MET A 202 6.10 18.15 -7.30
C MET A 202 6.78 17.01 -8.10
N GLU A 203 6.13 15.86 -8.21
CA GLU A 203 6.69 14.67 -8.86
C GLU A 203 6.69 14.74 -10.39
N THR A 204 5.76 15.51 -10.97
CA THR A 204 5.52 15.54 -12.42
C THR A 204 5.80 16.89 -13.08
N GLY A 205 5.90 17.96 -12.29
CA GLY A 205 5.93 19.34 -12.78
C GLY A 205 4.59 19.84 -13.35
N LYS A 206 3.53 19.02 -13.34
CA LYS A 206 2.22 19.36 -13.93
C LYS A 206 1.20 19.65 -12.84
N ASP A 207 0.49 20.76 -12.99
CA ASP A 207 -0.65 21.07 -12.14
C ASP A 207 -1.90 20.32 -12.62
N ARG A 208 -2.62 19.63 -11.71
CA ARG A 208 -3.85 18.89 -12.04
C ARG A 208 -4.86 19.80 -12.75
N VAL A 209 -5.04 21.03 -12.25
CA VAL A 209 -6.05 21.97 -12.74
C VAL A 209 -5.66 22.45 -14.13
N GLN A 210 -4.39 22.79 -14.34
CA GLN A 210 -3.88 23.21 -15.65
C GLN A 210 -3.90 22.06 -16.67
N SER A 211 -3.67 20.83 -16.21
CA SER A 211 -3.70 19.63 -17.06
C SER A 211 -5.10 19.09 -17.32
N GLY A 212 -6.15 19.66 -16.73
CA GLY A 212 -7.54 19.20 -16.88
C GLY A 212 -7.80 17.78 -16.36
N SER A 213 -6.94 17.23 -15.51
CA SER A 213 -6.97 15.82 -15.11
C SER A 213 -7.32 15.59 -13.63
N TYR A 214 -7.76 14.37 -13.31
CA TYR A 214 -7.98 13.92 -11.94
C TYR A 214 -6.94 12.87 -11.55
N LEU A 215 -6.54 12.87 -10.28
CA LEU A 215 -5.72 11.81 -9.71
C LEU A 215 -6.53 10.51 -9.61
N SER A 216 -5.90 9.37 -9.88
CA SER A 216 -6.57 8.08 -9.75
C SER A 216 -6.78 7.67 -8.29
N THR A 217 -7.67 6.70 -8.05
CA THR A 217 -7.79 6.09 -6.73
C THR A 217 -6.48 5.39 -6.32
N GLY A 218 -5.69 4.89 -7.27
CA GLY A 218 -4.38 4.30 -7.03
C GLY A 218 -3.41 5.31 -6.41
N TRP A 219 -3.42 6.56 -6.87
CA TRP A 219 -2.62 7.65 -6.31
C TRP A 219 -2.92 7.90 -4.83
N PHE A 220 -4.21 8.09 -4.49
CA PHE A 220 -4.63 8.28 -3.09
C PHE A 220 -4.32 7.06 -2.23
N THR A 221 -4.46 5.86 -2.79
CA THR A 221 -4.19 4.60 -2.08
C THR A 221 -2.71 4.47 -1.75
N LEU A 222 -1.81 4.69 -2.70
CA LEU A 222 -0.37 4.58 -2.46
C LEU A 222 0.13 5.65 -1.49
N ILE A 223 -0.36 6.89 -1.60
CA ILE A 223 -0.02 7.96 -0.64
C ILE A 223 -0.43 7.58 0.79
N LEU A 224 -1.63 7.03 0.99
CA LEU A 224 -2.07 6.60 2.32
C LEU A 224 -1.32 5.34 2.80
N ALA A 225 -1.07 4.37 1.92
CA ALA A 225 -0.32 3.18 2.27
C ALA A 225 1.14 3.49 2.68
N MET A 226 1.79 4.45 2.03
CA MET A 226 3.14 4.90 2.42
C MET A 226 3.18 5.53 3.82
N ASP A 227 2.10 6.18 4.26
CA ASP A 227 2.01 6.70 5.64
C ASP A 227 1.75 5.57 6.66
N ALA A 228 1.02 4.53 6.24
CA ALA A 228 0.45 3.52 7.13
C ALA A 228 1.27 2.22 7.25
N CYS A 229 2.05 1.86 6.23
CA CYS A 229 2.66 0.54 6.09
C CYS A 229 4.18 0.60 6.15
N TYR A 230 4.83 -0.47 6.63
CA TYR A 230 6.29 -0.64 6.52
C TYR A 230 6.70 -1.20 5.17
N GLY A 231 5.97 -2.21 4.70
CA GLY A 231 6.16 -2.82 3.40
C GLY A 231 4.86 -2.81 2.61
N ILE A 232 4.95 -2.54 1.32
CA ILE A 232 3.81 -2.48 0.41
C ILE A 232 4.06 -3.45 -0.74
N HIS A 233 3.13 -4.37 -0.93
CA HIS A 233 3.13 -5.29 -2.06
C HIS A 233 1.90 -5.01 -2.92
N VAL A 234 2.14 -4.52 -4.13
CA VAL A 234 1.10 -4.18 -5.11
C VAL A 234 0.93 -5.33 -6.10
N TYR A 235 -0.31 -5.76 -6.28
CA TYR A 235 -0.71 -6.84 -7.19
C TYR A 235 -1.55 -6.28 -8.32
N GLY A 236 -1.33 -6.74 -9.56
CA GLY A 236 -2.21 -6.42 -10.67
C GLY A 236 -2.01 -5.01 -11.24
N MET A 237 -0.88 -4.36 -11.01
CA MET A 237 -0.62 -3.05 -11.60
C MET A 237 0.46 -3.19 -12.67
N ILE A 238 0.19 -2.75 -13.89
CA ILE A 238 1.20 -2.67 -14.95
C ILE A 238 2.04 -1.40 -14.83
N ASN A 239 3.29 -1.42 -15.29
CA ASN A 239 4.14 -0.23 -15.34
C ASN A 239 3.80 0.68 -16.54
N ASP A 240 4.51 1.81 -16.67
CA ASP A 240 4.29 2.82 -17.70
C ASP A 240 4.70 2.38 -19.12
N THR A 241 5.60 1.39 -19.22
CA THR A 241 6.12 0.86 -20.50
C THR A 241 5.41 -0.42 -20.97
N TYR A 242 4.64 -1.08 -20.10
CA TYR A 242 4.01 -2.38 -20.36
C TYR A 242 3.18 -2.39 -21.65
N CYS A 243 2.30 -1.41 -21.83
CA CYS A 243 1.42 -1.29 -23.00
C CYS A 243 2.16 -0.98 -24.32
N LYS A 244 3.47 -0.73 -24.26
CA LYS A 244 4.33 -0.51 -25.43
C LYS A 244 5.28 -1.69 -25.69
N SER A 245 5.33 -2.66 -24.78
CA SER A 245 6.17 -3.85 -24.93
C SER A 245 5.58 -4.81 -25.96
N GLU A 246 6.41 -5.56 -26.67
CA GLU A 246 5.90 -6.58 -27.60
C GLU A 246 5.29 -7.75 -26.85
N GLY A 247 4.17 -8.27 -27.36
CA GLY A 247 3.52 -9.48 -26.82
C GLY A 247 2.86 -9.31 -25.45
N PHE A 248 2.59 -8.09 -24.99
CA PHE A 248 1.92 -7.88 -23.70
C PHE A 248 0.54 -8.56 -23.64
N ARG A 249 0.19 -9.08 -22.45
CA ARG A 249 -1.11 -9.73 -22.22
C ARG A 249 -2.23 -8.68 -22.24
N LYS A 250 -3.13 -8.79 -23.22
CA LYS A 250 -4.39 -8.04 -23.28
C LYS A 250 -5.39 -8.59 -22.27
N VAL A 251 -5.98 -7.69 -21.49
CA VAL A 251 -6.94 -8.01 -20.44
C VAL A 251 -7.98 -6.88 -20.37
N PRO A 252 -9.19 -7.15 -19.87
CA PRO A 252 -10.15 -6.09 -19.57
C PRO A 252 -9.57 -5.10 -18.54
N TYR A 253 -10.04 -3.86 -18.56
CA TYR A 253 -9.65 -2.83 -17.61
C TYR A 253 -9.86 -3.25 -16.14
N HIS A 254 -10.90 -4.05 -15.86
CA HIS A 254 -11.20 -4.56 -14.55
C HIS A 254 -11.29 -6.11 -14.53
N TYR A 255 -10.87 -6.75 -13.44
CA TYR A 255 -10.96 -8.22 -13.32
C TYR A 255 -12.39 -8.75 -13.12
N TYR A 256 -13.34 -7.88 -12.76
CA TYR A 256 -14.66 -8.28 -12.27
C TYR A 256 -15.82 -7.88 -13.19
N GLU A 257 -15.53 -7.24 -14.32
CA GLU A 257 -16.54 -6.84 -15.29
C GLU A 257 -15.95 -6.84 -16.70
N PRO A 258 -16.77 -7.14 -17.73
CA PRO A 258 -16.35 -6.91 -19.09
C PRO A 258 -16.11 -5.41 -19.31
N GLY A 259 -15.12 -5.07 -20.13
CA GLY A 259 -14.79 -3.68 -20.39
C GLY A 259 -13.83 -3.56 -21.57
N ARG A 260 -13.41 -2.32 -21.84
CA ARG A 260 -12.33 -2.04 -22.79
C ARG A 260 -11.04 -2.70 -22.34
N ASP A 261 -10.15 -2.92 -23.29
CA ASP A 261 -8.79 -3.36 -22.99
C ASP A 261 -8.10 -2.38 -22.02
N GLU A 262 -7.35 -2.91 -21.06
CA GLU A 262 -6.67 -2.13 -20.02
C GLU A 262 -5.79 -1.02 -20.61
N CYS A 263 -5.00 -1.35 -21.64
CA CYS A 263 -4.07 -0.41 -22.25
C CYS A 263 -4.80 0.65 -23.07
N GLU A 264 -5.86 0.28 -23.78
CA GLU A 264 -6.72 1.22 -24.50
C GLU A 264 -7.36 2.24 -23.55
N GLU A 265 -7.90 1.79 -22.40
CA GLU A 265 -8.47 2.69 -21.39
C GLU A 265 -7.41 3.64 -20.82
N TYR A 266 -6.20 3.13 -20.54
CA TYR A 266 -5.12 3.97 -20.04
C TYR A 266 -4.67 5.02 -21.05
N PHE A 267 -4.51 4.68 -22.33
CA PHE A 267 -4.15 5.66 -23.35
C PHE A 267 -5.26 6.69 -23.59
N LEU A 268 -6.53 6.28 -23.56
CA LEU A 268 -7.66 7.18 -23.68
C LEU A 268 -7.64 8.24 -22.57
N HIS A 269 -7.48 7.81 -21.31
CA HIS A 269 -7.45 8.70 -20.16
C HIS A 269 -6.16 9.55 -20.11
N GLU A 270 -5.00 8.96 -20.41
CA GLU A 270 -3.71 9.66 -20.38
C GLU A 270 -3.70 10.83 -21.37
N ASN A 271 -4.34 10.69 -22.54
CA ASN A 271 -4.35 11.70 -23.59
C ASN A 271 -5.61 12.58 -23.60
N ALA A 272 -6.58 12.32 -22.71
CA ALA A 272 -7.81 13.13 -22.66
C ALA A 272 -7.46 14.59 -22.29
N PRO A 273 -8.04 15.59 -22.99
CA PRO A 273 -7.77 16.99 -22.72
C PRO A 273 -8.38 17.43 -21.37
N TYR A 274 -9.52 16.85 -20.99
CA TYR A 274 -10.21 17.12 -19.71
C TYR A 274 -10.87 15.84 -19.17
N GLY A 275 -11.01 15.76 -17.85
CA GLY A 275 -11.77 14.69 -17.18
C GLY A 275 -11.08 13.33 -17.13
N GLY A 276 -9.94 13.16 -17.80
CA GLY A 276 -9.13 11.95 -17.76
C GLY A 276 -8.27 11.82 -16.51
N HIS A 277 -7.62 10.66 -16.41
CA HIS A 277 -6.59 10.38 -15.40
C HIS A 277 -5.24 10.29 -16.09
N ARG A 278 -4.18 10.70 -15.40
CA ARG A 278 -2.81 10.56 -15.93
C ARG A 278 -2.18 9.25 -15.47
N PHE A 279 -2.84 8.12 -15.79
CA PHE A 279 -2.45 6.79 -15.29
C PHE A 279 -1.01 6.41 -15.61
N ILE A 280 -0.51 6.71 -16.82
CA ILE A 280 0.87 6.39 -17.23
C ILE A 280 1.85 7.34 -16.53
N THR A 281 1.49 8.63 -16.41
CA THR A 281 2.27 9.59 -15.62
C THR A 281 2.34 9.18 -14.14
N GLU A 282 1.25 8.72 -13.53
CA GLU A 282 1.22 8.26 -12.14
C GLU A 282 2.10 7.02 -11.94
N LYS A 283 2.04 6.04 -12.85
CA LYS A 283 2.90 4.83 -12.79
C LYS A 283 4.39 5.15 -12.86
N ASN A 284 4.77 6.14 -13.68
CA ASN A 284 6.14 6.65 -13.70
C ASN A 284 6.59 7.15 -12.33
N VAL A 285 5.71 7.84 -11.61
CA VAL A 285 5.99 8.30 -10.24
C VAL A 285 6.02 7.11 -9.26
N PHE A 286 5.10 6.15 -9.38
CA PHE A 286 5.09 4.96 -8.53
C PHE A 286 6.39 4.15 -8.65
N ALA A 287 6.97 4.07 -9.85
CA ALA A 287 8.28 3.46 -10.07
C ALA A 287 9.39 4.23 -9.34
N LYS A 288 9.34 5.57 -9.31
CA LYS A 288 10.27 6.40 -8.52
C LYS A 288 10.09 6.17 -7.01
N TRP A 289 8.86 6.03 -6.53
CA TRP A 289 8.58 5.76 -5.12
C TRP A 289 9.09 4.38 -4.70
N ALA A 290 8.94 3.35 -5.53
CA ALA A 290 9.50 2.02 -5.25
C ALA A 290 11.02 1.97 -5.10
N LYS A 291 11.75 2.97 -5.62
CA LYS A 291 13.21 3.08 -5.38
C LYS A 291 13.54 3.65 -4.00
N LYS A 292 12.61 4.34 -3.36
CA LYS A 292 12.80 5.08 -2.09
C LYS A 292 12.07 4.46 -0.92
N HIS A 293 11.06 3.65 -1.19
CA HIS A 293 10.19 3.00 -0.22
C HIS A 293 10.16 1.49 -0.49
N ALA A 294 9.84 0.69 0.52
CA ALA A 294 9.70 -0.76 0.38
C ALA A 294 8.39 -1.12 -0.33
N ILE A 295 8.33 -0.84 -1.64
CA ILE A 295 7.19 -1.11 -2.51
C ILE A 295 7.60 -2.12 -3.57
N ILE A 296 6.90 -3.24 -3.63
CA ILE A 296 7.11 -4.30 -4.61
C ILE A 296 5.87 -4.38 -5.49
N PHE A 297 6.05 -4.38 -6.82
CA PHE A 297 4.96 -4.57 -7.78
C PHE A 297 5.09 -5.94 -8.44
N THR A 298 3.99 -6.69 -8.45
CA THR A 298 3.92 -8.05 -9.02
C THR A 298 2.63 -8.28 -9.80
N HIS A 299 2.64 -9.31 -10.65
CA HIS A 299 1.50 -9.73 -11.46
C HIS A 299 0.95 -8.60 -12.34
N PRO A 300 1.77 -7.94 -13.19
CA PRO A 300 3.14 -8.33 -13.57
C PRO A 300 4.25 -7.68 -12.71
N ASN A 301 5.46 -8.27 -12.75
CA ASN A 301 6.62 -7.74 -12.03
C ASN A 301 7.15 -6.47 -12.69
N TRP A 302 7.50 -5.46 -11.87
CA TRP A 302 8.15 -4.24 -12.36
C TRP A 302 9.66 -4.35 -12.19
N THR A 303 10.40 -4.08 -13.26
CA THR A 303 11.83 -3.82 -13.17
C THR A 303 12.03 -2.35 -12.82
N VAL A 304 12.35 -2.06 -11.56
CA VAL A 304 12.69 -0.72 -11.09
C VAL A 304 14.21 -0.52 -11.16
N SER A 305 14.73 -0.18 -12.35
CA SER A 305 16.13 0.23 -12.57
C SER A 305 16.33 1.68 -12.16
#